data_AF-A0A0P9FYZ8-F1
#
_entry.id   AF-A0A0P9FYZ8-F1
#
_cell.length_a   1.000
_cell.length_b   1.000
_cell.length_c   1.000
_cell.angle_alpha   90.00
_cell.angle_beta   90.00
_cell.angle_gamma   90.00
#
_symmetry.space_group_name_H-M   'P 1'
#
loop_
_entity.id
_entity.type
_entity.pdbx_description
1 polymer ?
#
loop_
_entity_poly.entity_id
_entity_poly.type
_entity_poly.pdbx_seq_one_letter_code
_entity_poly.pdbx_strand_id
1 'polypeptide(L)'
;MKKSGYTWFNGRFVPWDEAKTHVLDHGIHYGTGIFEGIRAYKTQDGNSAIFRLEKHVERMFKSAEILQMKIPYEKRMIEEAIIETVRKNRMMECYVRPLVWYGYGEIGAYVRNLPVNVMVAAWEWETYLGKEALEVAFGQRLAHG
;
A
#
# COMPACT_ATOMS: atom_id res chain seq x y z
N MET A 1 -13.58 2.37 -9.07
CA MET A 1 -12.11 2.32 -9.26
C MET A 1 -11.81 1.58 -10.55
N LYS A 2 -11.11 2.20 -11.50
CA LYS A 2 -10.63 1.53 -12.72
C LYS A 2 -9.48 0.59 -12.36
N LYS A 3 -9.49 -0.65 -12.87
CA LYS A 3 -8.37 -1.58 -12.67
C LYS A 3 -7.12 -1.04 -13.37
N SER A 4 -5.97 -1.20 -12.73
CA SER A 4 -4.68 -0.92 -13.36
C SER A 4 -4.22 -2.12 -14.18
N GLY A 5 -3.17 -1.96 -14.98
CA GLY A 5 -2.64 -3.05 -15.81
C GLY A 5 -1.84 -4.07 -14.99
N TYR A 6 -1.01 -3.57 -14.06
CA TYR A 6 -0.02 -4.38 -13.36
C TYR A 6 0.05 -4.06 -11.87
N THR A 7 0.39 -5.09 -11.10
CA THR A 7 0.73 -5.03 -9.68
C THR A 7 2.13 -5.60 -9.50
N TRP A 8 2.99 -4.94 -8.72
CA TRP A 8 4.21 -5.59 -8.26
C TRP A 8 3.86 -6.54 -7.12
N PHE A 9 4.18 -7.81 -7.24
CA PHE A 9 3.83 -8.85 -6.30
C PHE A 9 5.00 -9.82 -6.11
N ASN A 10 5.52 -9.88 -4.88
CA ASN A 10 6.62 -10.76 -4.48
C ASN A 10 7.81 -10.76 -5.47
N GLY A 11 8.34 -9.57 -5.78
CA GLY A 11 9.57 -9.44 -6.57
C GLY A 11 9.36 -9.26 -8.07
N ARG A 12 8.12 -9.37 -8.59
CA ARG A 12 7.85 -9.27 -10.03
C ARG A 12 6.54 -8.54 -10.33
N PHE A 13 6.44 -7.99 -11.53
CA PHE A 13 5.16 -7.48 -12.02
C PHE A 13 4.28 -8.61 -12.56
N VAL A 14 3.04 -8.65 -12.11
CA VAL A 14 1.99 -9.53 -12.63
C VAL A 14 0.81 -8.70 -13.14
N PRO A 15 0.00 -9.21 -14.09
CA PRO A 15 -1.28 -8.60 -14.41
C PRO A 15 -2.11 -8.36 -13.15
N TRP A 16 -2.87 -7.27 -13.10
CA TRP A 16 -3.65 -6.89 -11.92
C TRP A 16 -4.49 -8.03 -11.33
N ASP A 17 -5.18 -8.79 -12.20
CA ASP A 17 -6.05 -9.89 -11.80
C ASP A 17 -5.30 -11.17 -11.39
N GLU A 18 -3.97 -11.21 -11.57
CA GLU A 18 -3.10 -12.34 -11.19
C GLU A 18 -2.36 -12.11 -9.86
N ALA A 19 -2.47 -10.91 -9.27
CA ALA A 19 -1.99 -10.63 -7.92
C ALA A 19 -2.91 -11.30 -6.88
N LYS A 20 -2.83 -12.63 -6.80
CA LYS A 20 -3.67 -13.49 -5.96
C LYS A 20 -2.85 -14.06 -4.81
N THR A 21 -3.54 -14.31 -3.70
CA THR A 21 -2.98 -15.05 -2.57
C THR A 21 -3.92 -16.14 -2.11
N HIS A 22 -3.44 -17.05 -1.26
CA HIS A 22 -4.27 -18.13 -0.76
C HIS A 22 -5.31 -17.60 0.23
N VAL A 23 -6.55 -18.11 0.17
CA VAL A 23 -7.63 -17.67 1.06
C VAL A 23 -7.39 -18.01 2.54
N LEU A 24 -6.39 -18.85 2.82
CA LEU A 24 -5.94 -19.22 4.17
C LEU A 24 -4.67 -18.48 4.61
N ASP A 25 -4.30 -17.40 3.92
CA ASP A 25 -3.22 -16.53 4.38
C ASP A 25 -3.49 -16.00 5.79
N HIS A 26 -2.49 -16.07 6.66
CA HIS A 26 -2.63 -15.65 8.05
C HIS A 26 -3.07 -14.18 8.17
N GLY A 27 -2.58 -13.31 7.28
CA GLY A 27 -2.99 -11.90 7.22
C GLY A 27 -4.49 -11.69 6.98
N ILE A 28 -5.18 -12.63 6.31
CA ILE A 28 -6.63 -12.56 6.06
C ILE A 28 -7.41 -12.93 7.33
N HIS A 29 -6.96 -13.95 8.06
CA HIS A 29 -7.70 -14.50 9.21
C HIS A 29 -7.40 -13.80 10.54
N TYR A 30 -6.18 -13.27 10.69
CA TYR A 30 -5.69 -12.71 11.96
C TYR A 30 -5.31 -11.23 11.86
N GLY A 31 -5.53 -10.58 10.72
CA GLY A 31 -5.25 -9.16 10.54
C GLY A 31 -3.76 -8.79 10.60
N THR A 32 -2.87 -9.76 10.46
CA THR A 32 -1.41 -9.56 10.58
C THR A 32 -0.81 -9.04 9.28
N GLY A 33 -1.00 -7.75 9.03
CA GLY A 33 -0.41 -7.05 7.90
C GLY A 33 -0.19 -5.57 8.19
N ILE A 34 0.67 -4.95 7.40
CA ILE A 34 0.97 -3.51 7.44
C ILE A 34 0.84 -2.95 6.03
N PHE A 35 0.38 -1.72 5.91
CA PHE A 35 0.23 -1.05 4.62
C PHE A 35 0.67 0.39 4.69
N GLU A 36 0.94 0.95 3.52
CA GLU A 36 1.18 2.37 3.34
C GLU A 36 0.15 3.01 2.42
N GLY A 37 -0.05 4.30 2.61
CA GLY A 37 -0.89 5.12 1.76
C GLY A 37 -0.09 6.25 1.17
N ILE A 38 0.27 6.11 -0.10
CA ILE A 38 1.20 7.03 -0.79
C ILE A 38 0.47 7.71 -1.93
N ARG A 39 0.79 8.99 -2.19
CA ARG A 39 0.24 9.77 -3.29
C ARG A 39 1.33 10.10 -4.31
N ALA A 40 0.98 9.94 -5.58
CA ALA A 40 1.73 10.53 -6.69
C ALA A 40 0.90 11.67 -7.30
N TYR A 41 1.56 12.77 -7.63
CA TYR A 41 0.95 13.99 -8.16
C TYR A 41 1.59 14.36 -9.49
N LYS A 42 0.79 15.02 -10.35
CA LYS A 42 1.31 15.63 -11.56
C LYS A 42 2.06 16.89 -11.19
N THR A 43 3.28 17.02 -11.67
CA THR A 43 4.13 18.20 -11.46
C THR A 43 3.92 19.24 -12.56
N GLN A 44 4.37 20.47 -12.30
CA GLN A 44 4.19 21.61 -13.22
C GLN A 44 4.86 21.40 -14.59
N ASP A 45 5.95 20.64 -14.62
CA ASP A 45 6.67 20.24 -15.84
C ASP A 45 6.00 19.09 -16.60
N GLY A 46 4.83 18.63 -16.14
CA GLY A 46 4.06 17.57 -16.79
C GLY A 46 4.50 16.16 -16.44
N ASN A 47 5.42 15.97 -15.49
CA ASN A 47 5.83 14.67 -14.97
C ASN A 47 4.95 14.19 -13.80
N SER A 48 5.25 13.01 -13.25
CA SER A 48 4.64 12.48 -12.01
C SER A 48 5.69 12.39 -10.91
N ALA A 49 5.34 12.82 -9.70
CA ALA A 49 6.22 12.76 -8.53
C ALA A 49 5.51 12.10 -7.34
N ILE A 50 6.22 11.19 -6.66
CA ILE A 50 5.73 10.50 -5.46
C ILE A 50 6.14 11.30 -4.22
N PHE A 51 5.15 11.74 -3.45
CA PHE A 51 5.40 12.62 -2.31
C PHE A 51 6.00 11.84 -1.12
N ARG A 52 7.19 12.25 -0.67
CA ARG A 52 7.89 11.72 0.52
C ARG A 52 8.08 10.19 0.54
N LEU A 53 8.41 9.61 -0.62
CA LEU A 53 8.57 8.16 -0.80
C LEU A 53 9.42 7.49 0.30
N GLU A 54 10.65 7.97 0.51
CA GLU A 54 11.58 7.41 1.51
C GLU A 54 10.95 7.34 2.92
N LYS A 55 10.20 8.38 3.31
CA LYS A 55 9.56 8.44 4.65
C LYS A 55 8.41 7.45 4.78
N HIS A 56 7.68 7.18 3.71
CA HIS A 56 6.67 6.13 3.70
C HIS A 56 7.31 4.75 3.81
N VAL A 57 8.40 4.49 3.07
CA VAL A 57 9.10 3.20 3.13
C VAL A 57 9.79 2.99 4.48
N GLU A 58 10.41 4.02 5.06
CA GLU A 58 10.93 3.96 6.43
C GLU A 58 9.84 3.56 7.43
N ARG A 59 8.66 4.17 7.33
CA ARG A 59 7.52 3.86 8.21
C ARG A 59 7.00 2.43 8.01
N MET A 60 6.89 1.98 6.76
CA MET A 60 6.51 0.61 6.41
C MET A 60 7.40 -0.43 7.11
N PHE A 61 8.73 -0.24 7.07
CA PHE A 61 9.68 -1.14 7.71
C PHE A 61 9.59 -1.07 9.24
N LYS A 62 9.38 0.12 9.82
CA LYS A 62 9.16 0.28 11.26
C LYS A 62 7.87 -0.42 11.72
N SER A 63 6.80 -0.32 10.94
CA SER A 63 5.55 -1.04 11.20
C SER A 63 5.73 -2.56 11.12
N ALA A 64 6.51 -3.04 10.15
CA ALA A 64 6.83 -4.46 10.03
C ALA A 64 7.63 -4.97 11.25
N GLU A 65 8.60 -4.20 11.74
CA GLU A 65 9.38 -4.51 12.95
C GLU A 65 8.47 -4.67 14.19
N ILE A 66 7.47 -3.80 14.37
CA ILE A 66 6.49 -3.89 15.47
C ILE A 66 5.70 -5.22 15.42
N LEU A 67 5.40 -5.73 14.22
CA LEU A 67 4.75 -7.03 14.02
C LEU A 67 5.73 -8.21 13.93
N GLN A 68 7.01 -7.99 14.26
CA GLN A 68 8.09 -8.98 14.14
C GLN A 68 8.20 -9.58 12.73
N MET A 69 7.79 -8.81 11.71
CA MET A 69 7.69 -9.23 10.32
C MET A 69 8.96 -8.84 9.56
N LYS A 70 9.70 -9.85 9.10
CA LYS A 70 10.88 -9.63 8.26
C LYS A 70 10.47 -9.51 6.80
N ILE A 71 10.45 -8.28 6.27
CA ILE A 71 10.25 -8.02 4.84
C ILE A 71 11.41 -8.66 4.06
N PRO A 72 11.17 -9.51 3.05
CA PRO A 72 12.22 -10.22 2.31
C PRO A 72 12.88 -9.37 1.21
N TYR A 73 12.80 -8.04 1.31
CA TYR A 73 13.36 -7.08 0.36
C TYR A 73 13.99 -5.91 1.11
N GLU A 74 15.00 -5.30 0.51
CA GLU A 74 15.61 -4.07 1.02
C GLU A 74 14.69 -2.87 0.77
N LYS A 75 14.81 -1.82 1.59
CA LYS A 75 14.05 -0.57 1.44
C LYS A 75 14.12 -0.01 0.03
N ARG A 76 15.33 0.03 -0.54
CA ARG A 76 15.57 0.52 -1.91
C ARG A 76 14.79 -0.27 -2.96
N MET A 77 14.72 -1.60 -2.85
CA MET A 77 13.91 -2.41 -3.77
C MET A 77 12.42 -2.10 -3.67
N ILE A 78 11.92 -1.78 -2.47
CA ILE A 78 10.52 -1.37 -2.27
C ILE A 78 10.25 0.02 -2.84
N GLU A 79 11.17 0.97 -2.67
CA GLU A 79 11.11 2.30 -3.29
C GLU A 79 11.06 2.19 -4.82
N GLU A 80 11.96 1.39 -5.40
CA GLU A 80 12.00 1.13 -6.83
C GLU A 80 10.70 0.44 -7.30
N ALA A 81 10.19 -0.56 -6.58
CA ALA A 81 8.92 -1.21 -6.90
C ALA A 81 7.74 -0.23 -6.91
N ILE A 82 7.69 0.72 -5.98
CA ILE A 82 6.68 1.78 -5.92
C ILE A 82 6.77 2.69 -7.15
N ILE A 83 7.97 3.17 -7.48
CA ILE A 83 8.19 4.04 -8.66
C ILE A 83 7.83 3.29 -9.95
N GLU A 84 8.31 2.06 -10.11
CA GLU A 84 8.02 1.23 -11.29
C GLU A 84 6.53 0.91 -11.42
N THR A 85 5.81 0.73 -10.31
CA THR A 85 4.36 0.48 -10.34
C THR A 85 3.60 1.67 -10.94
N VAL A 86 3.95 2.90 -10.55
CA VAL A 86 3.35 4.12 -11.13
C VAL A 86 3.70 4.23 -12.61
N ARG A 87 4.99 4.04 -12.95
CA ARG A 87 5.48 4.17 -14.34
C ARG A 87 4.87 3.13 -15.28
N LYS A 88 4.87 1.85 -14.88
CA LYS A 88 4.37 0.73 -15.71
C LYS A 88 2.88 0.84 -15.99
N ASN A 89 2.13 1.43 -15.07
CA ASN A 89 0.71 1.73 -15.24
C ASN A 89 0.43 3.09 -15.89
N ARG A 90 1.47 3.85 -16.27
CA ARG A 90 1.39 5.15 -16.96
C ARG A 90 0.51 6.17 -16.24
N MET A 91 0.60 6.20 -14.91
CA MET A 91 -0.21 7.08 -14.09
C MET A 91 0.50 8.42 -13.85
N MET A 92 -0.24 9.51 -14.01
CA MET A 92 0.25 10.86 -13.68
C MET A 92 -0.09 11.24 -12.25
N GLU A 93 -1.31 10.93 -11.83
CA GLU A 93 -1.82 11.13 -10.47
C GLU A 93 -2.47 9.83 -10.00
N CYS A 94 -2.03 9.34 -8.85
CA CYS A 94 -2.56 8.09 -8.32
C CYS A 94 -2.36 7.97 -6.82
N TYR A 95 -3.07 7.01 -6.27
CA TYR A 95 -2.77 6.45 -4.96
C TYR A 95 -1.98 5.16 -5.15
N VAL A 96 -0.93 4.99 -4.34
CA VAL A 96 -0.11 3.77 -4.30
C VAL A 96 -0.28 3.11 -2.93
N ARG A 97 -0.50 1.79 -2.95
CA ARG A 97 -0.72 0.93 -1.78
C ARG A 97 0.31 -0.19 -1.74
N PRO A 98 1.46 0.03 -1.09
CA PRO A 98 2.27 -1.06 -0.57
C PRO A 98 1.50 -1.78 0.54
N LEU A 99 1.50 -3.11 0.52
CA LEU A 99 0.95 -3.96 1.57
C LEU A 99 1.90 -5.13 1.82
N VAL A 100 2.16 -5.44 3.09
CA VAL A 100 2.90 -6.60 3.56
C VAL A 100 2.06 -7.40 4.53
N TRP A 101 2.06 -8.72 4.41
CA TRP A 101 1.31 -9.58 5.32
C TRP A 101 1.93 -10.97 5.45
N TYR A 102 1.61 -11.68 6.53
CA TYR A 102 1.95 -13.09 6.65
C TYR A 102 1.06 -13.94 5.74
N GLY A 103 1.69 -14.74 4.90
CA GLY A 103 1.06 -15.61 3.92
C GLY A 103 0.55 -16.93 4.49
N TYR A 104 0.29 -17.87 3.59
CA TYR A 104 -0.17 -19.22 3.92
C TYR A 104 0.88 -20.06 4.65
N GLY A 105 0.43 -20.80 5.65
CA GLY A 105 1.24 -21.72 6.45
C GLY A 105 0.40 -22.31 7.58
N GLU A 106 1.02 -22.64 8.71
CA GLU A 106 0.30 -23.14 9.89
C GLU A 106 -0.73 -22.11 10.38
N ILE A 107 -1.96 -22.58 10.60
CA ILE A 107 -3.06 -21.77 11.12
C ILE A 107 -3.06 -21.90 12.64
N GLY A 108 -2.32 -21.03 13.29
CA GLY A 108 -2.26 -20.90 14.74
C GLY A 108 -1.94 -19.46 15.13
N ALA A 109 -2.34 -19.04 16.34
CA ALA A 109 -2.19 -17.65 16.78
C ALA A 109 -0.72 -17.19 16.90
N TYR A 110 0.23 -18.13 16.94
CA TYR A 110 1.64 -17.84 17.08
C TYR A 110 2.33 -17.87 15.71
N VAL A 111 2.84 -16.73 15.27
CA VAL A 111 3.54 -16.61 13.98
C VAL A 111 5.00 -17.06 14.14
N ARG A 112 5.32 -18.31 13.78
CA ARG A 112 6.70 -18.75 13.52
C ARG A 112 6.86 -19.10 12.05
N ASN A 113 7.87 -18.51 11.41
CA ASN A 113 8.34 -18.90 10.08
C ASN A 113 7.27 -18.86 8.97
N LEU A 114 6.25 -18.01 9.09
CA LEU A 114 5.30 -17.82 8.00
C LEU A 114 5.96 -17.03 6.85
N PRO A 115 5.66 -17.38 5.58
CA PRO A 115 6.04 -16.56 4.44
C PRO A 115 5.54 -15.13 4.60
N VAL A 116 6.30 -14.16 4.11
CA VAL A 116 5.90 -12.75 4.10
C VAL A 116 5.66 -12.33 2.66
N ASN A 117 4.41 -12.01 2.36
CA ASN A 117 3.99 -11.50 1.06
C ASN A 117 4.11 -9.99 1.02
N VAL A 118 4.49 -9.44 -0.14
CA VAL A 118 4.58 -8.00 -0.40
C VAL A 118 3.92 -7.69 -1.74
N MET A 119 3.02 -6.72 -1.76
CA MET A 119 2.49 -6.16 -2.99
C MET A 119 2.65 -4.65 -3.04
N VAL A 120 2.73 -4.11 -4.25
CA VAL A 120 2.54 -2.69 -4.53
C VAL A 120 1.55 -2.55 -5.69
N ALA A 121 0.39 -1.99 -5.38
CA ALA A 121 -0.64 -1.65 -6.35
C ALA A 121 -0.80 -0.12 -6.43
N ALA A 122 -1.22 0.40 -7.57
CA ALA A 122 -1.56 1.81 -7.73
C ALA A 122 -2.85 1.95 -8.53
N TRP A 123 -3.64 2.98 -8.28
CA TRP A 123 -4.85 3.31 -9.06
C TRP A 123 -5.13 4.80 -9.05
N GLU A 124 -5.81 5.27 -10.10
CA GLU A 124 -6.33 6.64 -10.17
C GLU A 124 -7.31 6.86 -9.01
N TRP A 125 -7.06 7.89 -8.22
CA TRP A 125 -7.87 8.23 -7.05
C TRP A 125 -8.33 9.67 -7.19
N GLU A 126 -9.58 9.87 -7.57
CA GLU A 126 -10.23 11.18 -7.54
C GLU A 126 -10.43 11.64 -6.09
N THR A 127 -10.32 12.95 -5.84
CA THR A 127 -10.39 13.56 -4.50
C THR A 127 -11.54 12.98 -3.68
N TYR A 128 -11.19 12.25 -2.61
CA TYR A 128 -12.12 11.51 -1.74
C TYR A 128 -13.14 12.40 -1.03
N LEU A 129 -12.88 13.70 -0.98
CA LEU A 129 -13.72 14.69 -0.34
C LEU A 129 -13.99 15.75 -1.42
N GLY A 130 -15.15 15.67 -2.06
CA GLY A 130 -15.76 16.88 -2.62
C GLY A 130 -15.94 17.92 -1.51
N LYS A 131 -16.22 19.18 -1.87
CA LYS A 131 -16.40 20.28 -0.90
C LYS A 131 -17.34 19.95 0.26
N GLU A 132 -18.28 19.04 0.08
CA GLU A 132 -19.29 18.61 1.07
C GLU A 132 -18.73 17.85 2.27
N ALA A 133 -17.63 17.10 2.14
CA ALA A 133 -17.17 16.26 3.23
C ALA A 133 -16.27 17.01 4.25
N LEU A 134 -15.84 18.23 3.91
CA LEU A 134 -15.25 19.17 4.87
C LEU A 134 -16.29 19.70 5.88
N GLU A 135 -17.57 19.81 5.51
CA GLU A 135 -18.61 20.25 6.46
C GLU A 135 -18.92 19.21 7.53
N VAL A 136 -18.83 17.92 7.20
CA VAL A 136 -19.15 16.82 8.15
C VAL A 136 -18.03 16.62 9.18
N ALA A 137 -16.77 16.87 8.83
CA ALA A 137 -15.64 16.69 9.74
C ALA A 137 -15.55 17.75 10.86
N PHE A 138 -16.14 18.94 10.66
CA PHE A 138 -16.16 20.03 11.63
C PHE A 138 -17.57 20.29 12.23
N GLY A 139 -18.53 19.41 11.97
CA GLY A 139 -19.93 19.55 12.40
C GLY A 139 -20.20 19.29 13.89
N GLN A 140 -19.21 18.89 14.69
CA GLN A 140 -19.36 18.89 16.15
C GLN A 140 -18.92 20.25 16.71
N ARG A 141 -19.86 21.21 16.68
CA ARG A 141 -19.81 22.36 17.59
C ARG A 141 -19.73 21.81 19.01
N LEU A 142 -18.62 22.09 19.71
CA LEU A 142 -18.57 22.00 21.17
C LEU A 142 -19.56 23.04 21.72
N ALA A 143 -20.80 22.60 21.97
CA ALA A 143 -21.80 23.38 22.67
C ALA A 143 -21.78 23.00 24.14
N HIS A 144 -20.86 23.58 24.91
CA HIS A 144 -20.90 23.70 26.37
C HIS A 144 -20.14 25.00 26.65
N GLY A 145 -20.70 26.08 27.18
CA GLY A 145 -21.57 26.18 28.35
C GLY A 145 -20.87 27.18 29.26
#